data_AF-A0A5C7RLD7-F1
#
_entry.id   AF-A0A5C7RLD7-F1
#
_cell.length_a   1.000
_cell.length_b   1.000
_cell.length_c   1.000
_cell.angle_alpha   90.00
_cell.angle_beta   90.00
_cell.angle_gamma   90.00
#
_symmetry.space_group_name_H-M   'P 1'
#
loop_
_entity.id
_entity.type
_entity.pdbx_description
1 polymer ?
#
loop_
_entity_poly.entity_id
_entity_poly.type
_entity_poly.pdbx_seq_one_letter_code
_entity_poly.pdbx_strand_id
1 'polypeptide(L)'
;MTSNARFAAMLIGLFLVSAGATSAVLYRKLQRQDCGLRVEQARTIVVEDLRRHGLSEGASRMVETNGACRHGYRYDDGVNTFDDMVSGDWIRGVRQSSQPGLAQR
;
A
#
# COMPACT_ATOMS: atom_id res chain seq x y z
N MET A 1 -31.05 -1.58 -41.14
CA MET A 1 -29.64 -1.43 -40.70
C MET A 1 -29.48 -0.11 -39.95
N THR A 2 -29.78 -0.04 -38.65
CA THR A 2 -29.65 1.20 -37.84
C THR A 2 -29.14 0.94 -36.41
N SER A 3 -28.59 -0.25 -36.13
CA SER A 3 -28.28 -0.69 -34.77
C SER A 3 -26.90 -0.24 -34.25
N ASN A 4 -25.93 0.02 -35.13
CA ASN A 4 -24.52 0.15 -34.71
C ASN A 4 -24.19 1.51 -34.07
N ALA A 5 -24.78 2.60 -34.56
CA ALA A 5 -24.50 3.95 -34.05
C ALA A 5 -25.07 4.19 -32.65
N ARG A 6 -26.27 3.64 -32.36
CA ARG A 6 -26.91 3.74 -31.04
C ARG A 6 -26.16 2.93 -29.98
N PHE A 7 -25.65 1.76 -30.35
CA PHE A 7 -24.83 0.93 -29.47
C PHE A 7 -23.48 1.57 -29.14
N ALA A 8 -22.81 2.15 -30.15
CA ALA A 8 -21.55 2.85 -29.96
C ALA A 8 -21.68 4.08 -29.05
N ALA A 9 -22.73 4.89 -29.22
CA ALA A 9 -22.99 6.05 -28.36
C ALA A 9 -23.24 5.65 -26.91
N MET A 10 -23.94 4.54 -26.67
CA MET A 10 -24.19 4.01 -25.33
C MET A 10 -22.90 3.55 -24.64
N LEU A 11 -22.02 2.86 -25.36
CA LEU A 11 -20.71 2.42 -24.85
C LEU A 11 -19.81 3.61 -24.51
N ILE A 12 -19.76 4.63 -25.38
CA ILE A 12 -18.97 5.84 -25.16
C ILE A 12 -19.49 6.62 -23.94
N GLY A 13 -20.82 6.76 -23.83
CA GLY A 13 -21.45 7.39 -22.66
C GLY A 13 -21.13 6.65 -21.36
N LEU A 14 -21.22 5.32 -21.36
CA LEU A 14 -20.85 4.48 -20.21
C LEU A 14 -19.37 4.67 -19.83
N PHE A 15 -18.49 4.72 -20.83
CA PHE A 15 -17.06 4.92 -20.64
C PHE A 15 -16.74 6.28 -20.01
N LEU A 16 -17.34 7.36 -20.52
CA LEU A 16 -17.17 8.72 -19.97
C LEU A 16 -17.67 8.84 -18.53
N VAL A 17 -18.84 8.26 -18.22
CA VAL A 17 -19.39 8.26 -16.85
C VAL A 17 -18.50 7.46 -15.90
N SER A 18 -18.03 6.29 -16.31
CA SER A 18 -17.13 5.45 -15.49
C SER A 18 -15.77 6.11 -15.26
N ALA A 19 -15.20 6.76 -16.28
CA ALA A 19 -13.95 7.51 -16.15
C ALA A 19 -14.11 8.70 -15.20
N GLY A 20 -15.20 9.46 -15.32
CA GLY A 20 -15.51 10.58 -14.43
C GLY A 20 -15.69 10.16 -12.97
N ALA A 21 -16.44 9.08 -12.72
CA ALA A 21 -16.65 8.55 -11.37
C ALA A 21 -15.34 8.06 -10.73
N THR A 22 -14.52 7.33 -11.49
CA THR A 22 -13.22 6.82 -11.02
C THR A 22 -12.29 7.98 -10.66
N SER A 23 -12.30 9.04 -11.48
CA SER A 23 -11.49 10.25 -11.27
C SER A 23 -11.92 11.01 -10.01
N ALA A 24 -13.23 11.13 -9.76
CA ALA A 24 -13.76 11.79 -8.57
C ALA A 24 -13.42 11.04 -7.27
N VAL A 25 -13.44 9.70 -7.28
CA VAL A 25 -13.04 8.88 -6.13
C VAL A 25 -11.55 9.05 -5.83
N LEU A 26 -10.69 9.00 -6.86
CA LEU A 26 -9.26 9.20 -6.70
C LEU A 26 -8.96 10.61 -6.17
N TYR A 27 -9.63 11.62 -6.71
CA TYR A 27 -9.49 13.01 -6.27
C TYR A 27 -9.87 13.21 -4.80
N ARG A 28 -11.01 12.64 -4.36
CA ARG A 28 -11.40 12.69 -2.94
C ARG A 28 -10.41 11.96 -2.02
N LYS A 29 -9.85 10.83 -2.46
CA LYS A 29 -8.84 10.09 -1.70
C LYS A 29 -7.55 10.91 -1.56
N LEU A 30 -7.08 11.50 -2.65
CA LEU A 30 -5.92 12.40 -2.65
C LEU A 30 -6.15 13.62 -1.74
N GLN A 31 -7.33 14.24 -1.78
CA GLN A 31 -7.68 15.35 -0.88
C GLN A 31 -7.67 14.95 0.60
N ARG A 32 -8.05 13.70 0.92
CA ARG A 32 -8.00 13.15 2.28
C ARG A 32 -6.61 12.68 2.70
N GLN A 33 -5.60 12.83 1.84
CA GLN A 33 -4.26 12.26 2.03
C GLN A 33 -4.29 10.74 2.26
N ASP A 34 -5.32 10.07 1.73
CA ASP A 34 -5.40 8.63 1.72
C ASP A 34 -4.61 8.11 0.51
N CYS A 35 -3.67 7.22 0.78
CA CYS A 35 -2.74 6.60 -0.16
C CYS A 35 -3.05 5.12 -0.37
N GLY A 36 -4.12 4.61 0.25
CA GLY A 36 -4.58 3.24 0.09
C GLY A 36 -3.79 2.21 0.91
N LEU A 37 -2.73 2.63 1.61
CA LEU A 37 -1.96 1.77 2.49
C LEU A 37 -2.68 1.63 3.83
N ARG A 38 -3.13 0.42 4.16
CA ARG A 38 -3.70 0.12 5.49
C ARG A 38 -2.63 -0.44 6.40
N VAL A 39 -2.76 -0.17 7.70
CA VAL A 39 -1.89 -0.72 8.75
C VAL A 39 -1.74 -2.24 8.65
N GLU A 40 -2.84 -2.98 8.56
CA GLU A 40 -2.81 -4.45 8.45
C GLU A 40 -2.11 -4.95 7.18
N GLN A 41 -2.26 -4.22 6.08
CA GLN A 41 -1.57 -4.55 4.83
C GLN A 41 -0.05 -4.31 4.98
N ALA A 42 0.34 -3.18 5.56
CA ALA A 42 1.74 -2.88 5.84
C ALA A 42 2.37 -3.93 6.79
N ARG A 43 1.63 -4.36 7.82
CA ARG A 43 2.05 -5.43 8.73
C ARG A 43 2.26 -6.76 7.99
N THR A 44 1.32 -7.12 7.11
CA THR A 44 1.40 -8.36 6.32
C THR A 44 2.65 -8.36 5.43
N ILE A 45 2.94 -7.23 4.77
CA ILE A 45 4.14 -7.07 3.93
C ILE A 45 5.41 -7.31 4.74
N VAL A 46 5.53 -6.67 5.91
CA VAL A 46 6.69 -6.87 6.80
C VAL A 46 6.79 -8.33 7.23
N VAL A 47 5.72 -8.95 7.71
CA VAL A 47 5.74 -10.36 8.16
C VAL A 47 6.10 -11.33 7.04
N GLU A 48 5.63 -11.09 5.81
CA GLU A 48 6.02 -11.90 4.65
C GLU A 48 7.49 -11.74 4.30
N ASP A 49 8.02 -10.52 4.35
CA ASP A 49 9.44 -10.23 4.10
C ASP A 49 10.34 -10.89 5.16
N LEU A 50 9.98 -10.77 6.43
CA LEU A 50 10.63 -11.46 7.55
C LEU A 50 10.71 -12.98 7.32
N ARG A 51 9.59 -13.60 6.93
CA ARG A 51 9.53 -15.04 6.64
C ARG A 51 10.39 -15.44 5.45
N ARG A 52 10.47 -14.60 4.40
CA ARG A 52 11.36 -14.86 3.24
C ARG A 52 12.83 -14.86 3.63
N HIS A 53 13.19 -14.12 4.68
CA HIS A 53 14.55 -14.08 5.24
C HIS A 53 14.79 -15.08 6.38
N GLY A 54 13.83 -15.97 6.68
CA GLY A 54 13.95 -16.99 7.72
C GLY A 54 13.69 -16.49 9.15
N LEU A 55 13.18 -15.27 9.31
CA LEU A 55 12.97 -14.61 10.61
C LEU A 55 11.49 -14.75 10.99
N SER A 56 11.13 -15.82 11.70
CA SER A 56 9.72 -16.14 12.01
C SER A 56 9.38 -16.23 13.50
N GLU A 57 10.40 -16.19 14.36
CA GLU A 57 10.25 -16.38 15.82
C GLU A 57 10.11 -15.06 16.59
N GLY A 58 10.50 -13.93 16.00
CA GLY A 58 10.41 -12.62 16.62
C GLY A 58 9.05 -11.94 16.51
N ALA A 59 8.84 -10.92 17.36
CA ALA A 59 7.65 -10.09 17.36
C ALA A 59 7.86 -8.84 16.48
N SER A 60 7.03 -8.68 15.46
CA SER A 60 6.92 -7.41 14.72
C SER A 60 5.91 -6.48 15.41
N ARG A 61 6.31 -5.26 15.76
CA ARG A 61 5.40 -4.23 16.30
C ARG A 61 5.54 -2.93 15.54
N MET A 62 4.43 -2.20 15.40
CA MET A 62 4.48 -0.85 14.85
C MET A 62 5.19 0.08 15.84
N VAL A 63 6.13 0.88 15.34
CA VAL A 63 6.90 1.84 16.15
C VAL A 63 6.66 3.28 15.74
N GLU A 64 6.27 3.52 14.48
CA GLU A 64 6.06 4.86 13.97
C GLU A 64 4.96 4.88 12.90
N THR A 65 4.17 5.94 12.85
CA THR A 65 3.28 6.22 11.72
C THR A 65 3.43 7.67 11.33
N ASN A 66 3.90 7.89 10.11
CA ASN A 66 4.10 9.20 9.52
C ASN A 66 2.95 9.50 8.55
N GLY A 67 1.75 9.58 9.12
CA GLY A 67 0.48 9.73 8.39
C GLY A 67 -0.05 8.42 7.79
N ALA A 68 -1.08 8.52 6.94
CA ALA A 68 -1.73 7.35 6.33
C ALA A 68 -0.82 6.58 5.35
N CYS A 69 0.34 7.13 4.98
CA CYS A 69 1.14 6.66 3.85
C CYS A 69 2.46 6.03 4.23
N ARG A 70 2.76 5.95 5.52
CA ARG A 70 4.03 5.46 6.00
C ARG A 70 3.88 4.87 7.38
N HIS A 71 4.21 3.59 7.50
CA HIS A 71 4.18 2.84 8.74
C HIS A 71 5.56 2.21 9.00
N GLY A 72 6.14 2.53 10.15
CA GLY A 72 7.37 1.95 10.66
C GLY A 72 7.09 0.77 11.58
N TYR A 73 7.85 -0.30 11.40
CA TYR A 73 7.78 -1.52 12.19
C TYR A 73 9.16 -1.84 12.75
N ARG A 74 9.19 -2.42 13.95
CA ARG A 74 10.38 -3.00 14.56
C ARG A 74 10.17 -4.48 14.75
N TYR A 75 11.13 -5.26 14.28
CA TYR A 75 11.25 -6.67 14.60
C TYR A 75 12.24 -6.88 15.75
N ASP A 76 11.92 -7.81 16.63
CA ASP A 76 12.77 -8.22 17.75
C ASP A 76 12.53 -9.72 18.05
N ASP A 77 13.60 -10.54 17.99
CA ASP A 77 13.59 -11.95 18.40
C ASP A 77 14.46 -12.25 19.63
N GLY A 78 14.89 -11.21 20.35
CA GLY A 78 15.79 -11.31 21.49
C GLY A 78 17.27 -11.44 21.13
N VAL A 79 17.61 -11.65 19.85
CA VAL A 79 18.99 -11.69 19.34
C VAL A 79 19.22 -10.57 18.32
N ASN A 80 18.31 -10.41 17.39
CA ASN A 80 18.33 -9.45 16.31
C ASN A 80 17.24 -8.40 16.52
N THR A 81 17.56 -7.15 16.22
CA THR A 81 16.59 -6.06 16.16
C THR A 81 16.82 -5.27 14.88
N PHE A 82 15.76 -5.00 14.14
CA PHE A 82 15.83 -4.11 12.97
C PHE A 82 14.51 -3.38 12.74
N ASP A 83 14.64 -2.27 12.03
CA ASP A 83 13.55 -1.36 11.72
C ASP A 83 13.23 -1.42 10.21
N ASP A 84 11.96 -1.65 9.94
CA ASP A 84 11.35 -1.67 8.63
C ASP A 84 10.43 -0.48 8.45
N MET A 85 10.37 0.04 7.23
CA MET A 85 9.40 1.07 6.89
C MET A 85 8.66 0.71 5.61
N VAL A 86 7.34 0.67 5.70
CA VAL A 86 6.46 0.48 4.56
C VAL A 86 5.83 1.81 4.21
N SER A 87 5.95 2.19 2.95
CA SER A 87 5.34 3.39 2.39
C SER A 87 4.54 3.05 1.15
N GLY A 88 3.47 3.80 0.89
CA GLY A 88 2.65 3.54 -0.29
C GLY A 88 1.91 4.77 -0.75
N ASP A 89 1.63 4.82 -2.04
CA ASP A 89 0.67 5.75 -2.63
C ASP A 89 -0.04 5.12 -3.84
N TRP A 90 -1.19 5.69 -4.24
CA TRP A 90 -2.01 5.16 -5.33
C TRP A 90 -1.32 5.19 -6.70
N ILE A 91 -0.24 5.97 -6.86
CA ILE A 91 0.44 6.24 -8.14
C ILE A 91 1.71 5.37 -8.28
N ARG A 92 2.52 5.31 -7.23
CA ARG A 92 3.84 4.66 -7.17
C ARG A 92 3.80 3.26 -6.55
N GLY A 93 2.64 2.86 -6.02
CA GLY A 93 2.43 1.57 -5.37
C GLY A 93 3.01 1.52 -3.96
N VAL A 94 3.12 0.31 -3.40
CA VAL A 94 3.67 0.06 -2.07
C VAL A 94 5.15 -0.29 -2.18
N ARG A 95 5.97 0.29 -1.31
CA ARG A 95 7.41 0.07 -1.20
C ARG A 95 7.79 -0.17 0.25
N GLN A 96 8.54 -1.24 0.48
CA GLN A 96 9.21 -1.48 1.74
C GLN A 96 10.66 -1.01 1.62
N SER A 97 11.15 -0.34 2.64
CA SER A 97 12.57 -0.09 2.86
C SER A 97 12.93 -0.67 4.22
N SER A 98 13.64 -1.78 4.21
CA SER A 98 14.38 -2.27 5.36
C SER A 98 15.62 -1.42 5.49
N GLN A 99 15.87 -0.85 6.68
CA GLN A 99 17.23 -0.47 7.04
C GLN A 99 17.82 -1.71 7.72
N PRO A 100 18.67 -2.50 7.03
CA PRO A 100 19.45 -3.54 7.69
C PRO A 100 20.50 -2.85 8.56
N GLY A 101 20.07 -2.29 9.69
CA GLY A 101 20.90 -2.18 10.87
C GLY A 101 20.93 -3.56 11.48
N LEU A 102 21.76 -4.46 10.94
CA LEU A 102 22.24 -5.60 11.72
C LEU A 102 23.05 -5.00 12.87
N ALA A 103 22.39 -4.57 13.92
CA ALA A 103 23.03 -4.40 15.20
C ALA A 103 23.28 -5.81 15.72
N GLN A 104 24.31 -6.47 15.16
CA GLN A 104 24.98 -7.57 15.84
C GLN A 104 25.55 -6.95 17.11
N ARG A 105 24.90 -7.20 18.24
CA ARG A 105 25.54 -7.05 19.55
C ARG A 105 26.28 -8.33 19.88
#